data_AF-A0A2S4UIA3-F1
#
_entry.id   AF-A0A2S4UIA3-F1
#
_cell.length_a   1.000
_cell.length_b   1.000
_cell.length_c   1.000
_cell.angle_alpha   90.00
_cell.angle_beta   90.00
_cell.angle_gamma   90.00
#
_symmetry.space_group_name_H-M   'P 1'
#
loop_
_entity.id
_entity.type
_entity.pdbx_description
1 polymer ?
#
loop_
_entity_poly.entity_id
_entity_poly.type
_entity_poly.pdbx_seq_one_letter_code
_entity_poly.pdbx_strand_id
1 'polypeptide(L)'
;MADRVESDTVDSDNMDQDSVDMKTVDNDNVDKHAEERNVENKDADDKDTTEKDATDKDTKDESDDDEDEDDGNTNNDSSSETWTGPSAEVLEAFNKLLRNYKMDTFNDVQTCLLPSLKQQIRDLVESLDLSEFANHPCPNPESTAKILSQLGDTLKSTRSAVEELALESPLPDKSYDGHLKQLKDYRTSRLLWKTKAAIQERICGLFEACFALILESERADKVVVDSLVPDSPISEDDDSDFLGYQPKASQCRIQIIKRLKNSCNSIDATIEYPKLSDFAILQREWRGSTRKLGRQLEALAHILNGTYTRQKGDKIDDRSDSEKEKDLAHKARAIQLAKSAVPIVKLSRIFYDKLSKTSINQLPFELDTEMSSEELGSLLKTLESFYESVDYMSGHLCVIFESADGIDRKIQSLRKICVQNIDYFEKALLALSLYLIPTSHSSGGRSAPQTHFKTWFLGLRNQLNSACIDLQNATDTCFGDILDDE
;
A
#
# COMPACT_ATOMS: atom_id res chain seq x y z
N MET A 1 -55.82 28.56 -1.65
CA MET A 1 -56.77 28.52 -0.51
C MET A 1 -56.72 27.11 0.05
N ALA A 2 -56.09 26.92 1.23
CA ALA A 2 -55.86 25.65 1.94
C ALA A 2 -55.14 24.53 1.13
N ASP A 3 -53.91 24.10 1.42
CA ASP A 3 -53.33 23.52 2.66
C ASP A 3 -53.56 22.01 2.83
N ARG A 4 -52.54 21.22 2.46
CA ARG A 4 -51.92 20.07 3.20
C ARG A 4 -50.86 19.40 2.29
N VAL A 5 -49.59 19.12 2.61
CA VAL A 5 -48.83 18.81 3.86
C VAL A 5 -48.64 17.29 4.08
N GLU A 6 -47.36 16.86 4.04
CA GLU A 6 -46.74 15.64 4.63
C GLU A 6 -47.19 14.25 4.11
N SER A 7 -46.35 13.19 4.13
CA SER A 7 -44.89 13.08 4.33
C SER A 7 -44.36 11.70 3.88
N ASP A 8 -43.07 11.65 3.57
CA ASP A 8 -42.08 10.56 3.72
C ASP A 8 -42.53 9.11 4.05
N THR A 9 -41.99 8.17 3.28
CA THR A 9 -41.41 6.92 3.82
C THR A 9 -40.03 6.69 3.20
N VAL A 10 -39.01 6.50 4.03
CA VAL A 10 -37.62 6.19 3.62
C VAL A 10 -37.39 4.70 3.79
N ASP A 11 -37.03 4.01 2.70
CA ASP A 11 -36.52 2.64 2.77
C ASP A 11 -34.98 2.64 2.96
N SER A 12 -34.57 2.57 4.21
CA SER A 12 -33.23 2.15 4.61
C SER A 12 -33.33 0.82 5.34
N ASP A 13 -32.63 -0.22 4.85
CA ASP A 13 -31.76 -1.09 5.66
C ASP A 13 -31.32 -2.34 4.88
N ASN A 14 -30.04 -2.68 5.01
CA ASN A 14 -29.59 -3.98 5.55
C ASN A 14 -28.05 -4.06 5.55
N MET A 15 -27.48 -4.23 6.74
CA MET A 15 -26.15 -4.84 6.96
C MET A 15 -26.30 -5.93 8.01
N ASP A 16 -25.45 -6.95 7.89
CA ASP A 16 -24.94 -7.85 8.93
C ASP A 16 -25.91 -8.45 9.97
N GLN A 17 -26.09 -9.76 9.90
CA GLN A 17 -26.17 -10.61 11.10
C GLN A 17 -25.31 -11.88 10.94
N ASP A 18 -24.27 -11.98 11.77
CA ASP A 18 -23.69 -13.25 12.20
C ASP A 18 -24.46 -13.74 13.44
N SER A 19 -24.78 -15.03 13.53
CA SER A 19 -25.14 -15.67 14.80
C SER A 19 -24.86 -17.17 14.82
N VAL A 20 -23.73 -17.52 15.45
CA VAL A 20 -23.52 -18.65 16.38
C VAL A 20 -24.51 -19.83 16.33
N ASP A 21 -23.98 -21.04 16.13
CA ASP A 21 -24.40 -22.22 16.88
C ASP A 21 -23.14 -22.90 17.47
N MET A 22 -23.02 -22.92 18.80
CA MET A 22 -21.84 -23.38 19.53
C MET A 22 -22.29 -24.25 20.69
N LYS A 23 -22.09 -25.57 20.57
CA LYS A 23 -22.44 -26.53 21.63
C LYS A 23 -21.23 -26.87 22.50
N THR A 24 -21.53 -26.96 23.79
CA THR A 24 -20.62 -27.22 24.91
C THR A 24 -20.34 -28.71 25.09
N VAL A 25 -19.72 -29.09 26.21
CA VAL A 25 -19.47 -30.47 26.71
C VAL A 25 -18.24 -31.12 26.04
N ASP A 26 -17.19 -31.57 26.75
CA ASP A 26 -16.98 -31.65 28.21
C ASP A 26 -15.52 -31.36 28.62
N ASN A 27 -15.29 -31.19 29.93
CA ASN A 27 -13.97 -30.91 30.51
C ASN A 27 -13.72 -31.73 31.81
N ASP A 28 -13.01 -32.84 31.68
CA ASP A 28 -12.32 -33.58 32.76
C ASP A 28 -11.18 -34.38 32.10
N ASN A 29 -9.95 -34.43 32.63
CA ASN A 29 -9.63 -34.97 33.94
C ASN A 29 -8.32 -34.35 34.51
N VAL A 30 -8.17 -34.42 35.83
CA VAL A 30 -6.93 -34.06 36.55
C VAL A 30 -6.11 -35.33 36.81
N ASP A 31 -4.78 -35.24 36.71
CA ASP A 31 -3.95 -36.06 37.58
C ASP A 31 -2.66 -35.33 38.02
N LYS A 32 -2.08 -35.76 39.15
CA LYS A 32 -0.94 -35.15 39.84
C LYS A 32 0.04 -36.22 40.28
N HIS A 33 1.34 -36.00 40.10
CA HIS A 33 2.44 -36.32 41.03
C HIS A 33 3.69 -35.57 40.48
N ALA A 34 4.51 -34.86 41.26
CA ALA A 34 5.31 -35.25 42.44
C ALA A 34 6.48 -36.18 42.07
N GLU A 35 7.70 -36.06 42.62
CA GLU A 35 8.30 -35.02 43.47
C GLU A 35 9.84 -35.14 43.43
N GLU A 36 10.55 -34.12 43.93
CA GLU A 36 11.95 -34.09 44.41
C GLU A 36 13.04 -35.06 43.89
N ARG A 37 14.22 -34.48 43.57
CA ARG A 37 15.45 -34.75 44.34
C ARG A 37 16.57 -33.75 44.08
N ASN A 38 17.08 -33.15 45.16
CA ASN A 38 18.40 -32.51 45.20
C ASN A 38 19.50 -33.57 45.33
N VAL A 39 20.68 -33.30 44.76
CA VAL A 39 21.98 -33.55 45.39
C VAL A 39 22.90 -32.37 45.05
N GLU A 40 23.63 -31.85 46.03
CA GLU A 40 24.62 -30.79 45.84
C GLU A 40 25.92 -31.33 45.21
N ASN A 41 26.73 -30.45 44.63
CA ASN A 41 28.14 -30.43 45.00
C ASN A 41 28.74 -29.03 44.84
N LYS A 42 29.69 -28.72 45.72
CA LYS A 42 30.47 -27.48 45.72
C LYS A 42 31.91 -27.79 45.30
N ASP A 43 32.70 -26.73 45.41
CA ASP A 43 34.16 -26.68 45.49
C ASP A 43 34.88 -26.46 44.15
N ALA A 44 35.96 -25.67 44.09
CA ALA A 44 36.44 -24.52 44.87
C ALA A 44 37.78 -24.07 44.21
N ASP A 45 38.24 -22.85 44.50
CA ASP A 45 39.64 -22.39 44.39
C ASP A 45 40.29 -22.36 42.98
N ASP A 46 41.28 -21.49 42.67
CA ASP A 46 41.74 -20.21 43.24
C ASP A 46 42.73 -19.55 42.22
N LYS A 47 43.17 -18.32 42.49
CA LYS A 47 44.40 -17.63 41.98
C LYS A 47 44.34 -16.90 40.63
N ASP A 48 43.86 -15.66 40.74
CA ASP A 48 44.69 -14.45 40.66
C ASP A 48 46.19 -14.61 40.28
N THR A 49 46.67 -13.77 39.34
CA THR A 49 47.89 -12.95 39.54
C THR A 49 47.93 -11.80 38.53
N THR A 50 48.54 -10.67 38.90
CA THR A 50 48.74 -9.51 38.01
C THR A 50 50.12 -8.88 38.15
N GLU A 51 50.81 -8.71 37.01
CA GLU A 51 51.96 -7.81 36.79
C GLU A 51 52.00 -7.59 35.26
N LYS A 52 52.01 -6.37 34.69
CA LYS A 52 52.96 -5.26 34.83
C LYS A 52 54.41 -5.67 34.57
N ASP A 53 54.94 -5.23 33.43
CA ASP A 53 56.13 -4.38 33.50
C ASP A 53 56.19 -3.39 32.32
N ALA A 54 57.04 -2.37 32.42
CA ALA A 54 57.32 -1.40 31.36
C ALA A 54 58.79 -0.99 31.41
N THR A 55 59.38 -0.61 30.27
CA THR A 55 60.67 0.12 30.28
C THR A 55 60.94 0.80 28.93
N ASP A 56 61.44 2.03 28.98
CA ASP A 56 61.81 2.85 27.83
C ASP A 56 63.15 2.42 27.21
N LYS A 57 63.45 2.96 26.01
CA LYS A 57 64.63 3.83 25.86
C LYS A 57 64.71 4.64 24.56
N ASP A 58 65.22 5.86 24.73
CA ASP A 58 65.46 6.88 23.71
C ASP A 58 66.79 6.71 22.95
N THR A 59 66.83 7.26 21.73
CA THR A 59 67.86 8.17 21.14
C THR A 59 67.29 8.58 19.77
N LYS A 60 66.97 9.84 19.42
CA LYS A 60 67.59 11.18 19.61
C LYS A 60 68.78 11.44 18.68
N ASP A 61 68.59 12.41 17.77
CA ASP A 61 69.52 13.35 17.09
C ASP A 61 68.88 13.82 15.75
N GLU A 62 69.15 14.99 15.14
CA GLU A 62 69.15 16.40 15.62
C GLU A 62 69.39 17.33 14.39
N SER A 63 68.48 18.30 14.12
CA SER A 63 68.56 19.48 13.21
C SER A 63 67.12 19.88 12.79
N ASP A 64 66.57 21.09 12.98
CA ASP A 64 67.02 22.46 12.63
C ASP A 64 66.97 22.70 11.09
N ASP A 65 66.47 23.80 10.52
CA ASP A 65 65.66 24.94 11.05
C ASP A 65 64.13 24.58 11.00
N ASP A 66 63.06 25.41 10.90
CA ASP A 66 62.72 26.84 10.69
C ASP A 66 61.44 27.21 11.55
N GLU A 67 60.90 28.44 11.48
CA GLU A 67 59.72 28.93 12.25
C GLU A 67 58.48 29.27 11.36
N ASP A 68 57.26 29.10 11.90
CA ASP A 68 56.10 30.02 11.70
C ASP A 68 54.94 29.64 12.67
N GLU A 69 54.39 30.61 13.41
CA GLU A 69 53.31 30.43 14.41
C GLU A 69 51.92 30.79 13.85
N ASP A 70 50.88 29.98 14.13
CA ASP A 70 49.59 30.50 14.64
C ASP A 70 48.82 29.39 15.39
N ASP A 71 48.22 29.73 16.53
CA ASP A 71 47.66 28.76 17.51
C ASP A 71 46.13 28.89 17.60
N GLY A 72 45.41 27.88 17.07
CA GLY A 72 44.06 28.08 16.50
C GLY A 72 42.95 27.14 16.98
N ASN A 73 43.06 26.53 18.16
CA ASN A 73 42.02 25.62 18.67
C ASN A 73 40.68 26.33 18.95
N THR A 74 39.66 26.12 18.11
CA THR A 74 38.27 26.49 18.40
C THR A 74 37.34 25.27 18.37
N ASN A 75 36.57 25.10 19.45
CA ASN A 75 35.60 24.01 19.58
C ASN A 75 34.46 24.16 18.57
N ASN A 76 33.95 23.03 18.08
CA ASN A 76 32.68 22.98 17.34
C ASN A 76 31.50 23.17 18.32
N ASP A 77 31.25 24.41 18.73
CA ASP A 77 30.07 24.77 19.51
C ASP A 77 28.89 25.03 18.56
N SER A 78 27.95 24.08 18.50
CA SER A 78 26.76 24.12 17.65
C SER A 78 25.70 25.10 18.17
N SER A 79 26.12 26.36 18.37
CA SER A 79 25.21 27.46 18.65
C SER A 79 24.33 27.72 17.43
N SER A 80 23.02 27.56 17.61
CA SER A 80 22.05 27.98 16.60
C SER A 80 21.99 29.51 16.59
N GLU A 81 22.66 30.14 15.63
CA GLU A 81 22.52 31.57 15.40
C GLU A 81 21.06 31.91 15.06
N THR A 82 20.29 32.32 16.07
CA THR A 82 18.99 32.94 15.86
C THR A 82 19.25 34.34 15.31
N TRP A 83 19.16 34.49 13.98
CA TRP A 83 19.31 35.78 13.29
C TRP A 83 18.24 36.77 13.78
N THR A 84 18.54 37.58 14.79
CA THR A 84 17.63 38.57 15.36
C THR A 84 17.89 39.95 14.76
N GLY A 85 17.12 40.31 13.74
CA GLY A 85 17.15 41.64 13.12
C GLY A 85 16.13 41.79 11.98
N PRO A 86 16.01 42.99 11.37
CA PRO A 86 14.93 43.30 10.43
C PRO A 86 14.82 42.35 9.22
N SER A 87 15.95 41.76 8.79
CA SER A 87 15.96 40.77 7.70
C SER A 87 15.18 39.49 8.07
N ALA A 88 15.25 39.05 9.32
CA ALA A 88 14.55 37.86 9.80
C ALA A 88 13.05 38.13 10.00
N GLU A 89 12.67 39.32 10.47
CA GLU A 89 11.26 39.74 10.56
C GLU A 89 10.60 39.77 9.16
N VAL A 90 11.32 40.28 8.15
CA VAL A 90 10.88 40.25 6.74
C VAL A 90 10.78 38.83 6.20
N LEU A 91 11.75 37.96 6.52
CA LEU A 91 11.72 36.56 6.09
C LEU A 91 10.58 35.77 6.76
N GLU A 92 10.30 36.00 8.05
CA GLU A 92 9.15 35.40 8.73
C GLU A 92 7.83 35.89 8.13
N ALA A 93 7.70 37.20 7.86
CA ALA A 93 6.53 37.78 7.22
C ALA A 93 6.30 37.20 5.81
N PHE A 94 7.36 37.02 5.02
CA PHE A 94 7.30 36.36 3.71
C PHE A 94 6.86 34.89 3.83
N ASN A 95 7.48 34.13 4.72
CA ASN A 95 7.12 32.72 4.98
C ASN A 95 5.69 32.58 5.52
N LYS A 96 5.17 33.57 6.25
CA LYS A 96 3.78 33.61 6.70
C LYS A 96 2.82 33.92 5.55
N LEU A 97 3.14 34.89 4.69
CA LEU A 97 2.36 35.20 3.49
C LEU A 97 2.27 34.01 2.52
N LEU A 98 3.41 33.33 2.28
CA LEU A 98 3.46 32.14 1.43
C LEU A 98 2.66 30.96 2.00
N ARG A 99 2.70 30.75 3.33
CA ARG A 99 1.89 29.72 3.98
C ARG A 99 0.39 30.01 3.90
N ASN A 100 -0.02 31.28 3.99
CA ASN A 100 -1.41 31.67 3.72
C ASN A 100 -1.78 31.38 2.27
N TYR A 101 -0.99 31.81 1.30
CA TYR A 101 -1.23 31.56 -0.13
C TYR A 101 -1.37 30.05 -0.44
N LYS A 102 -0.42 29.22 0.01
CA LYS A 102 -0.54 27.75 -0.15
C LYS A 102 -1.72 27.15 0.62
N MET A 103 -2.18 27.76 1.72
CA MET A 103 -3.43 27.33 2.39
C MET A 103 -4.68 27.70 1.58
N ASP A 104 -4.68 28.86 0.93
CA ASP A 104 -5.78 29.31 0.08
C ASP A 104 -5.88 28.45 -1.19
N THR A 105 -4.76 28.19 -1.90
CA THR A 105 -4.72 27.20 -3.00
C THR A 105 -5.22 25.82 -2.56
N PHE A 106 -4.83 25.37 -1.35
CA PHE A 106 -5.28 24.09 -0.79
C PHE A 106 -6.80 24.08 -0.53
N ASN A 107 -7.35 25.18 -0.02
CA ASN A 107 -8.80 25.33 0.18
C ASN A 107 -9.53 25.33 -1.17
N ASP A 108 -9.07 26.09 -2.17
CA ASP A 108 -9.70 26.17 -3.49
C ASP A 108 -9.72 24.81 -4.21
N VAL A 109 -8.66 24.00 -4.09
CA VAL A 109 -8.66 22.60 -4.57
C VAL A 109 -9.81 21.80 -3.96
N GLN A 110 -10.07 21.99 -2.66
CA GLN A 110 -11.01 21.18 -1.87
C GLN A 110 -12.47 21.67 -1.96
N THR A 111 -12.72 22.99 -1.97
CA THR A 111 -14.06 23.59 -1.94
C THR A 111 -14.57 24.02 -3.30
N CYS A 112 -13.69 24.24 -4.29
CA CYS A 112 -14.06 24.75 -5.61
C CYS A 112 -13.70 23.77 -6.71
N LEU A 113 -12.41 23.49 -6.92
CA LEU A 113 -11.93 22.79 -8.13
C LEU A 113 -12.37 21.32 -8.18
N LEU A 114 -12.15 20.53 -7.11
CA LEU A 114 -12.61 19.13 -7.06
C LEU A 114 -14.16 19.02 -7.11
N PRO A 115 -14.96 19.83 -6.37
CA PRO A 115 -16.41 19.89 -6.55
C PRO A 115 -16.87 20.27 -7.97
N SER A 116 -16.25 21.25 -8.61
CA SER A 116 -16.56 21.63 -10.00
C SER A 116 -16.27 20.50 -10.98
N LEU A 117 -15.12 19.81 -10.86
CA LEU A 117 -14.84 18.60 -11.65
C LEU A 117 -15.93 17.54 -11.46
N LYS A 118 -16.36 17.29 -10.22
CA LYS A 118 -17.40 16.30 -9.91
C LYS A 118 -18.75 16.64 -10.56
N GLN A 119 -19.11 17.91 -10.64
CA GLN A 119 -20.34 18.34 -11.30
C GLN A 119 -20.19 18.28 -12.83
N GLN A 120 -19.11 18.80 -13.39
CA GLN A 120 -18.88 18.80 -14.84
C GLN A 120 -18.84 17.39 -15.46
N ILE A 121 -18.33 16.37 -14.76
CA ILE A 121 -18.41 14.98 -15.25
C ILE A 121 -19.83 14.38 -15.17
N ARG A 122 -20.74 14.96 -14.36
CA ARG A 122 -22.16 14.61 -14.36
C ARG A 122 -22.87 15.32 -15.50
N ASP A 123 -22.67 16.63 -15.62
CA ASP A 123 -23.20 17.46 -16.70
C ASP A 123 -22.85 16.84 -18.07
N LEU A 124 -21.61 16.34 -18.24
CA LEU A 124 -21.15 15.65 -19.45
C LEU A 124 -21.87 14.33 -19.74
N VAL A 125 -22.28 13.58 -18.70
CA VAL A 125 -23.00 12.31 -18.88
C VAL A 125 -24.51 12.55 -19.01
N GLU A 126 -25.02 13.62 -18.41
CA GLU A 126 -26.40 14.10 -18.54
C GLU A 126 -26.65 14.80 -19.89
N SER A 127 -25.61 15.31 -20.56
CA SER A 127 -25.69 15.81 -21.94
C SER A 127 -25.61 14.72 -23.02
N LEU A 128 -25.39 13.45 -22.62
CA LEU A 128 -25.43 12.28 -23.50
C LEU A 128 -26.79 11.58 -23.40
N ASP A 129 -27.36 11.19 -24.54
CA ASP A 129 -28.54 10.32 -24.56
C ASP A 129 -28.12 8.86 -24.36
N LEU A 130 -28.23 8.41 -23.11
CA LEU A 130 -27.98 7.02 -22.72
C LEU A 130 -29.21 6.10 -22.92
N SER A 131 -30.32 6.58 -23.51
CA SER A 131 -31.45 5.74 -23.90
C SER A 131 -31.02 4.63 -24.86
N GLU A 132 -31.59 3.43 -24.76
CA GLU A 132 -31.36 2.36 -25.74
C GLU A 132 -31.84 2.75 -27.15
N PHE A 133 -32.83 3.64 -27.22
CA PHE A 133 -33.46 4.15 -28.45
C PHE A 133 -32.93 5.54 -28.87
N ALA A 134 -31.77 5.94 -28.37
CA ALA A 134 -31.13 7.21 -28.73
C ALA A 134 -30.78 7.26 -30.23
N ASN A 135 -31.33 8.22 -30.97
CA ASN A 135 -31.01 8.46 -32.39
C ASN A 135 -29.58 9.03 -32.59
N HIS A 136 -29.03 9.69 -31.57
CA HIS A 136 -27.65 10.17 -31.54
C HIS A 136 -27.25 10.31 -30.07
N PRO A 137 -26.10 9.76 -29.61
CA PRO A 137 -25.77 9.70 -28.19
C PRO A 137 -25.41 11.08 -27.61
N CYS A 138 -25.27 12.11 -28.45
CA CYS A 138 -25.01 13.48 -28.05
C CYS A 138 -26.06 14.39 -28.71
N PRO A 139 -27.30 14.47 -28.17
CA PRO A 139 -28.42 15.18 -28.81
C PRO A 139 -28.21 16.70 -28.91
N ASN A 140 -27.28 17.27 -28.13
CA ASN A 140 -26.86 18.67 -28.24
C ASN A 140 -25.32 18.77 -28.26
N PRO A 141 -24.68 18.72 -29.44
CA PRO A 141 -23.23 18.80 -29.58
C PRO A 141 -22.62 20.10 -29.07
N GLU A 142 -23.28 21.24 -29.27
CA GLU A 142 -22.76 22.56 -28.82
C GLU A 142 -22.69 22.65 -27.29
N SER A 143 -23.73 22.17 -26.60
CA SER A 143 -23.76 22.15 -25.13
C SER A 143 -22.74 21.16 -24.57
N THR A 144 -22.61 19.98 -25.18
CA THR A 144 -21.60 18.97 -24.78
C THR A 144 -20.17 19.49 -25.00
N ALA A 145 -19.90 20.15 -26.13
CA ALA A 145 -18.61 20.79 -26.39
C ALA A 145 -18.30 21.92 -25.40
N LYS A 146 -19.29 22.70 -25.00
CA LYS A 146 -19.14 23.74 -23.96
C LYS A 146 -18.79 23.13 -22.59
N ILE A 147 -19.46 22.05 -22.19
CA ILE A 147 -19.16 21.32 -20.94
C ILE A 147 -17.73 20.75 -21.00
N LEU A 148 -17.34 20.12 -22.11
CA LEU A 148 -15.98 19.60 -22.32
C LEU A 148 -14.91 20.70 -22.24
N SER A 149 -15.17 21.89 -22.79
CA SER A 149 -14.26 23.04 -22.68
C SER A 149 -14.07 23.46 -21.21
N GLN A 150 -15.17 23.66 -20.49
CA GLN A 150 -15.14 24.06 -19.08
C GLN A 150 -14.48 23.00 -18.17
N LEU A 151 -14.71 21.72 -18.48
CA LEU A 151 -14.06 20.59 -17.82
C LEU A 151 -12.55 20.55 -18.12
N GLY A 152 -12.13 20.86 -19.35
CA GLY A 152 -10.72 20.98 -19.72
C GLY A 152 -9.99 22.09 -18.95
N ASP A 153 -10.59 23.27 -18.86
CA ASP A 153 -10.06 24.41 -18.08
C ASP A 153 -10.00 24.07 -16.58
N THR A 154 -11.03 23.40 -16.05
CA THR A 154 -11.08 23.01 -14.63
C THR A 154 -10.08 21.90 -14.31
N LEU A 155 -9.88 20.91 -15.20
CA LEU A 155 -8.83 19.89 -15.08
C LEU A 155 -7.44 20.51 -15.07
N LYS A 156 -7.19 21.49 -15.95
CA LYS A 156 -5.93 22.23 -16.01
C LYS A 156 -5.68 23.01 -14.72
N SER A 157 -6.66 23.80 -14.26
CA SER A 157 -6.56 24.58 -13.02
C SER A 157 -6.36 23.68 -11.80
N THR A 158 -7.11 22.57 -11.69
CA THR A 158 -6.94 21.58 -10.61
C THR A 158 -5.55 20.99 -10.61
N ARG A 159 -5.02 20.63 -11.80
CA ARG A 159 -3.66 20.09 -11.95
C ARG A 159 -2.62 21.10 -11.47
N SER A 160 -2.65 22.33 -12.00
CA SER A 160 -1.67 23.37 -11.63
C SER A 160 -1.71 23.66 -10.12
N ALA A 161 -2.89 23.75 -9.52
CA ALA A 161 -3.02 23.98 -8.08
C ALA A 161 -2.41 22.84 -7.23
N VAL A 162 -2.54 21.57 -7.61
CA VAL A 162 -1.89 20.46 -6.86
C VAL A 162 -0.40 20.31 -7.19
N GLU A 163 0.07 20.76 -8.36
CA GLU A 163 1.50 20.83 -8.68
C GLU A 163 2.17 21.98 -7.89
N GLU A 164 1.53 23.15 -7.77
CA GLU A 164 1.99 24.28 -6.94
C GLU A 164 2.18 23.89 -5.46
N LEU A 165 1.20 23.18 -4.89
CA LEU A 165 1.20 22.76 -3.49
C LEU A 165 2.30 21.75 -3.15
N ALA A 166 2.66 20.87 -4.10
CA ALA A 166 3.46 19.68 -3.84
C ALA A 166 4.85 19.69 -4.52
N LEU A 167 5.05 20.49 -5.56
CA LEU A 167 6.28 20.50 -6.37
C LEU A 167 6.93 21.88 -6.48
N GLU A 168 6.18 22.98 -6.37
CA GLU A 168 6.75 24.32 -6.54
C GLU A 168 7.42 24.88 -5.27
N SER A 169 8.59 25.46 -5.46
CA SER A 169 9.48 25.94 -4.40
C SER A 169 9.03 27.28 -3.80
N PRO A 170 9.33 27.53 -2.50
CA PRO A 170 9.94 26.60 -1.57
C PRO A 170 8.96 25.50 -1.13
N LEU A 171 9.50 24.29 -0.98
CA LEU A 171 8.84 23.15 -0.37
C LEU A 171 9.18 23.11 1.13
N PRO A 172 8.36 22.43 1.96
CA PRO A 172 8.70 22.18 3.36
C PRO A 172 9.98 21.35 3.51
N ASP A 173 10.73 21.61 4.57
CA ASP A 173 11.76 20.69 5.03
C ASP A 173 11.10 19.45 5.66
N LYS A 174 11.28 18.30 5.02
CA LYS A 174 10.57 17.05 5.35
C LYS A 174 10.91 16.53 6.74
N SER A 175 12.04 16.94 7.32
CA SER A 175 12.48 16.55 8.67
C SER A 175 11.83 17.39 9.77
N TYR A 176 11.29 18.58 9.45
CA TYR A 176 10.81 19.57 10.42
C TYR A 176 9.39 20.12 10.14
N ASP A 177 8.72 19.63 9.10
CA ASP A 177 7.42 20.14 8.63
C ASP A 177 6.18 19.63 9.38
N GLY A 178 6.31 18.79 10.41
CA GLY A 178 5.18 18.25 11.17
C GLY A 178 4.20 19.33 11.65
N HIS A 179 4.74 20.48 12.06
CA HIS A 179 3.99 21.68 12.48
C HIS A 179 3.08 22.30 11.40
N LEU A 180 3.31 22.02 10.11
CA LEU A 180 2.51 22.54 8.98
C LEU A 180 1.18 21.81 8.75
N LYS A 181 0.93 20.70 9.46
CA LYS A 181 -0.34 19.95 9.49
C LYS A 181 -0.82 19.45 8.11
N GLN A 182 -1.57 20.27 7.37
CA GLN A 182 -2.06 19.93 6.02
C GLN A 182 -1.07 20.31 4.91
N LEU A 183 -0.17 21.26 5.16
CA LEU A 183 0.82 21.76 4.21
C LEU A 183 2.19 21.09 4.34
N LYS A 184 2.30 20.02 5.14
CA LYS A 184 3.52 19.19 5.20
C LYS A 184 3.66 18.36 3.93
N ASP A 185 4.90 18.14 3.47
CA ASP A 185 5.24 17.57 2.16
C ASP A 185 4.51 16.25 1.87
N TYR A 186 4.40 15.37 2.87
CA TYR A 186 3.67 14.10 2.74
C TYR A 186 2.19 14.31 2.39
N ARG A 187 1.53 15.33 2.96
CA ARG A 187 0.12 15.65 2.72
C ARG A 187 -0.11 16.23 1.33
N THR A 188 0.69 17.21 0.93
CA THR A 188 0.55 17.85 -0.39
C THR A 188 0.93 16.87 -1.50
N SER A 189 2.01 16.10 -1.33
CA SER A 189 2.39 15.00 -2.23
C SER A 189 1.28 13.96 -2.37
N ARG A 190 0.68 13.48 -1.26
CA ARG A 190 -0.38 12.47 -1.33
C ARG A 190 -1.68 13.03 -1.92
N LEU A 191 -1.97 14.33 -1.74
CA LEU A 191 -3.08 15.02 -2.43
C LEU A 191 -2.83 15.06 -3.94
N LEU A 192 -1.64 15.47 -4.40
CA LEU A 192 -1.24 15.41 -5.81
C LEU A 192 -1.44 14.01 -6.40
N TRP A 193 -0.95 12.96 -5.72
CA TRP A 193 -1.12 11.58 -6.19
C TRP A 193 -2.58 11.11 -6.21
N LYS A 194 -3.43 11.53 -5.25
CA LYS A 194 -4.86 11.20 -5.26
C LYS A 194 -5.63 11.91 -6.37
N THR A 195 -5.38 13.21 -6.56
CA THR A 195 -5.93 13.99 -7.69
C THR A 195 -5.49 13.40 -9.03
N LYS A 196 -4.21 13.05 -9.17
CA LYS A 196 -3.66 12.38 -10.35
C LYS A 196 -4.35 11.03 -10.62
N ALA A 197 -4.53 10.19 -9.60
CA ALA A 197 -5.24 8.92 -9.75
C ALA A 197 -6.72 9.10 -10.11
N ALA A 198 -7.41 10.06 -9.49
CA ALA A 198 -8.81 10.38 -9.83
C ALA A 198 -8.94 10.83 -11.30
N ILE A 199 -8.04 11.68 -11.78
CA ILE A 199 -8.05 12.14 -13.18
C ILE A 199 -7.67 10.98 -14.13
N GLN A 200 -6.48 10.37 -13.96
CA GLN A 200 -5.92 9.42 -14.92
C GLN A 200 -6.59 8.05 -14.90
N GLU A 201 -6.93 7.48 -13.74
CA GLU A 201 -7.52 6.13 -13.66
C GLU A 201 -9.04 6.12 -13.84
N ARG A 202 -9.71 7.27 -13.62
CA ARG A 202 -11.19 7.33 -13.51
C ARG A 202 -11.81 8.27 -14.54
N ILE A 203 -11.41 9.55 -14.55
CA ILE A 203 -11.98 10.54 -15.48
C ILE A 203 -11.55 10.28 -16.92
N CYS A 204 -10.27 10.01 -17.19
CA CYS A 204 -9.82 9.59 -18.53
C CYS A 204 -10.54 8.30 -18.96
N GLY A 205 -10.71 7.35 -18.05
CA GLY A 205 -11.51 6.15 -18.29
C GLY A 205 -12.99 6.45 -18.60
N LEU A 206 -13.60 7.46 -18.00
CA LEU A 206 -14.95 7.89 -18.37
C LEU A 206 -14.97 8.44 -19.80
N PHE A 207 -14.00 9.26 -20.18
CA PHE A 207 -13.88 9.81 -21.54
C PHE A 207 -13.71 8.70 -22.60
N GLU A 208 -12.89 7.68 -22.34
CA GLU A 208 -12.79 6.48 -23.21
C GLU A 208 -14.16 5.84 -23.48
N ALA A 209 -14.99 5.68 -22.44
CA ALA A 209 -16.29 5.03 -22.56
C ALA A 209 -17.33 5.91 -23.28
N CYS A 210 -17.29 7.24 -23.07
CA CYS A 210 -18.11 8.18 -23.82
C CYS A 210 -17.71 8.22 -25.31
N PHE A 211 -16.40 8.26 -25.60
CA PHE A 211 -15.88 8.22 -26.97
C PHE A 211 -16.22 6.90 -27.69
N ALA A 212 -16.11 5.76 -27.00
CA ALA A 212 -16.52 4.46 -27.53
C ALA A 212 -18.03 4.36 -27.82
N LEU A 213 -18.90 5.07 -27.06
CA LEU A 213 -20.32 5.16 -27.39
C LEU A 213 -20.57 5.96 -28.68
N ILE A 214 -19.89 7.10 -28.84
CA ILE A 214 -20.04 7.99 -30.01
C ILE A 214 -19.55 7.31 -31.30
N LEU A 215 -18.38 6.65 -31.28
CA LEU A 215 -17.88 5.91 -32.44
C LEU A 215 -18.83 4.77 -32.86
N GLU A 216 -19.43 4.05 -31.91
CA GLU A 216 -20.30 2.92 -32.21
C GLU A 216 -21.67 3.35 -32.75
N SER A 217 -22.21 4.51 -32.35
CA SER A 217 -23.41 5.07 -33.00
C SER A 217 -23.12 5.52 -34.43
N GLU A 218 -22.02 6.25 -34.67
CA GLU A 218 -21.66 6.71 -36.02
C GLU A 218 -21.45 5.54 -37.00
N ARG A 219 -20.99 4.39 -36.49
CA ARG A 219 -20.85 3.15 -37.26
C ARG A 219 -22.20 2.49 -37.54
N ALA A 220 -23.08 2.44 -36.54
CA ALA A 220 -24.44 1.91 -36.71
C ALA A 220 -25.22 2.69 -37.78
N ASP A 221 -25.15 4.03 -37.75
CA ASP A 221 -25.79 4.90 -38.75
C ASP A 221 -25.25 4.64 -40.16
N LYS A 222 -23.94 4.50 -40.34
CA LYS A 222 -23.31 4.24 -41.66
C LYS A 222 -23.74 2.89 -42.26
N VAL A 223 -23.79 1.82 -41.45
CA VAL A 223 -24.23 0.49 -41.91
C VAL A 223 -25.69 0.51 -42.40
N VAL A 224 -26.55 1.34 -41.79
CA VAL A 224 -27.95 1.52 -42.23
C VAL A 224 -28.04 2.28 -43.56
N VAL A 225 -27.12 3.22 -43.82
CA VAL A 225 -27.12 4.04 -45.05
C VAL A 225 -26.52 3.30 -46.26
N ASP A 226 -25.41 2.57 -46.08
CA ASP A 226 -24.75 1.84 -47.19
C ASP A 226 -25.56 0.62 -47.67
N SER A 227 -26.56 0.17 -46.90
CA SER A 227 -27.47 -0.95 -47.22
C SER A 227 -28.44 -0.68 -48.40
N LEU A 228 -28.20 0.36 -49.21
CA LEU A 228 -29.02 0.74 -50.38
C LEU A 228 -28.31 0.62 -51.73
N VAL A 229 -27.07 0.11 -51.79
CA VAL A 229 -26.34 -0.18 -53.04
C VAL A 229 -25.91 -1.65 -53.07
N PRO A 230 -26.57 -2.52 -53.86
CA PRO A 230 -26.04 -3.85 -54.16
C PRO A 230 -24.91 -3.78 -55.20
N ASP A 231 -24.17 -4.90 -55.31
CA ASP A 231 -23.20 -5.24 -56.35
C ASP A 231 -21.85 -4.50 -56.36
N SER A 232 -20.93 -4.96 -55.50
CA SER A 232 -19.53 -5.19 -55.89
C SER A 232 -18.94 -6.39 -55.13
N PRO A 233 -18.01 -7.15 -55.74
CA PRO A 233 -17.55 -8.43 -55.20
C PRO A 233 -16.61 -8.27 -54.00
N ILE A 234 -16.65 -9.26 -53.11
CA ILE A 234 -15.73 -9.38 -51.97
C ILE A 234 -14.32 -9.65 -52.51
N SER A 235 -13.36 -8.78 -52.17
CA SER A 235 -11.95 -9.12 -52.15
C SER A 235 -11.60 -9.67 -50.77
N GLU A 236 -11.24 -10.95 -50.71
CA GLU A 236 -10.49 -11.51 -49.58
C GLU A 236 -9.06 -10.92 -49.63
N ASP A 237 -8.59 -10.37 -48.51
CA ASP A 237 -7.21 -9.94 -48.15
C ASP A 237 -7.20 -8.56 -47.43
N ASP A 238 -7.28 -8.55 -46.09
CA ASP A 238 -6.62 -7.52 -45.25
C ASP A 238 -6.38 -8.05 -43.81
N ASP A 239 -5.12 -8.17 -43.41
CA ASP A 239 -4.69 -8.67 -42.10
C ASP A 239 -4.78 -7.59 -41.02
N SER A 240 -5.84 -7.62 -40.20
CA SER A 240 -5.99 -6.73 -39.04
C SER A 240 -6.25 -7.48 -37.73
N ASP A 241 -5.19 -8.11 -37.21
CA ASP A 241 -5.15 -8.87 -35.93
C ASP A 241 -5.24 -7.96 -34.67
N PHE A 242 -6.25 -7.09 -34.64
CA PHE A 242 -6.53 -6.13 -33.57
C PHE A 242 -8.01 -6.14 -33.12
N LEU A 243 -8.85 -7.01 -33.68
CA LEU A 243 -10.30 -7.10 -33.38
C LEU A 243 -10.62 -7.86 -32.07
N GLY A 244 -9.98 -7.43 -30.98
CA GLY A 244 -10.14 -7.96 -29.62
C GLY A 244 -11.45 -7.54 -28.91
N TYR A 245 -12.61 -7.89 -29.47
CA TYR A 245 -13.93 -7.83 -28.82
C TYR A 245 -14.44 -6.41 -28.47
N GLN A 246 -14.81 -5.62 -29.48
CA GLN A 246 -15.36 -4.28 -29.26
C GLN A 246 -16.76 -4.32 -28.58
N PRO A 247 -17.05 -3.51 -27.53
CA PRO A 247 -18.33 -3.59 -26.81
C PRO A 247 -19.50 -2.97 -27.58
N LYS A 248 -20.64 -3.67 -27.61
CA LYS A 248 -21.92 -3.14 -28.13
C LYS A 248 -22.33 -1.84 -27.41
N ALA A 249 -23.02 -0.95 -28.10
CA ALA A 249 -23.45 0.35 -27.56
C ALA A 249 -24.29 0.27 -26.26
N SER A 250 -25.03 -0.82 -26.00
CA SER A 250 -25.69 -1.06 -24.71
C SER A 250 -24.70 -1.33 -23.57
N GLN A 251 -23.64 -2.08 -23.84
CA GLN A 251 -22.53 -2.29 -22.89
C GLN A 251 -21.74 -0.99 -22.65
N CYS A 252 -21.60 -0.11 -23.66
CA CYS A 252 -20.99 1.21 -23.49
C CYS A 252 -21.80 2.09 -22.52
N ARG A 253 -23.13 2.16 -22.65
CA ARG A 253 -24.02 2.88 -21.71
C ARG A 253 -23.84 2.41 -20.27
N ILE A 254 -23.84 1.09 -20.03
CA ILE A 254 -23.61 0.49 -18.70
C ILE A 254 -22.19 0.82 -18.18
N GLN A 255 -21.18 0.80 -19.03
CA GLN A 255 -19.82 1.20 -18.66
C GLN A 255 -19.73 2.69 -18.28
N ILE A 256 -20.37 3.61 -19.01
CA ILE A 256 -20.37 5.05 -18.70
C ILE A 256 -20.93 5.29 -17.29
N ILE A 257 -22.11 4.74 -16.98
CA ILE A 257 -22.74 4.90 -15.64
C ILE A 257 -21.82 4.35 -14.53
N LYS A 258 -21.19 3.18 -14.76
CA LYS A 258 -20.23 2.57 -13.82
C LYS A 258 -18.97 3.43 -13.64
N ARG A 259 -18.40 3.97 -14.73
CA ARG A 259 -17.20 4.82 -14.70
C ARG A 259 -17.48 6.20 -14.11
N LEU A 260 -18.67 6.78 -14.32
CA LEU A 260 -19.13 8.01 -13.66
C LEU A 260 -19.20 7.83 -12.14
N LYS A 261 -19.86 6.76 -11.66
CA LYS A 261 -19.94 6.46 -10.22
C LYS A 261 -18.56 6.28 -9.60
N ASN A 262 -17.67 5.55 -10.27
CA ASN A 262 -16.29 5.37 -9.81
C ASN A 262 -15.50 6.70 -9.78
N SER A 263 -15.70 7.58 -10.77
CA SER A 263 -15.03 8.89 -10.84
C SER A 263 -15.51 9.83 -9.73
N CYS A 264 -16.83 9.93 -9.53
CA CYS A 264 -17.41 10.69 -8.41
C CYS A 264 -16.85 10.20 -7.07
N ASN A 265 -16.89 8.90 -6.81
CA ASN A 265 -16.38 8.31 -5.57
C ASN A 265 -14.88 8.59 -5.35
N SER A 266 -14.08 8.65 -6.43
CA SER A 266 -12.65 8.95 -6.35
C SER A 266 -12.36 10.43 -6.08
N ILE A 267 -13.19 11.33 -6.61
CA ILE A 267 -13.12 12.76 -6.28
C ILE A 267 -13.56 12.98 -4.82
N ASP A 268 -14.67 12.35 -4.39
CA ASP A 268 -15.15 12.42 -3.00
C ASP A 268 -14.10 11.90 -2.01
N ALA A 269 -13.45 10.77 -2.29
CA ALA A 269 -12.35 10.24 -1.48
C ALA A 269 -11.10 11.15 -1.46
N THR A 270 -10.98 12.10 -2.39
CA THR A 270 -9.92 13.12 -2.44
C THR A 270 -10.33 14.41 -1.69
N ILE A 271 -11.63 14.73 -1.66
CA ILE A 271 -12.22 15.80 -0.84
C ILE A 271 -12.31 15.40 0.65
N GLU A 272 -12.44 14.11 0.95
CA GLU A 272 -12.32 13.59 2.31
C GLU A 272 -10.89 13.60 2.83
N TYR A 273 -9.89 13.44 1.96
CA TYR A 273 -8.53 13.07 2.35
C TYR A 273 -7.89 14.00 3.40
N PRO A 274 -7.98 15.35 3.30
CA PRO A 274 -7.45 16.25 4.34
C PRO A 274 -8.06 16.06 5.72
N LYS A 275 -9.32 15.63 5.81
CA LYS A 275 -10.08 15.51 7.08
C LYS A 275 -9.60 14.34 7.95
N LEU A 276 -8.67 13.54 7.45
CA LEU A 276 -8.07 12.40 8.14
C LEU A 276 -6.86 12.83 8.99
N SER A 277 -6.64 12.15 10.12
CA SER A 277 -5.34 12.15 10.81
C SER A 277 -4.32 11.32 10.03
N ASP A 278 -3.02 11.51 10.28
CA ASP A 278 -1.97 10.71 9.61
C ASP A 278 -2.13 9.21 9.93
N PHE A 279 -2.53 8.88 11.15
CA PHE A 279 -2.90 7.52 11.54
C PHE A 279 -4.08 6.97 10.71
N ALA A 280 -5.14 7.75 10.51
CA ALA A 280 -6.28 7.33 9.68
C ALA A 280 -5.92 7.18 8.19
N ILE A 281 -4.89 7.90 7.71
CA ILE A 281 -4.32 7.71 6.37
C ILE A 281 -3.56 6.38 6.31
N LEU A 282 -2.62 6.13 7.23
CA LEU A 282 -1.89 4.86 7.31
C LEU A 282 -2.86 3.67 7.42
N GLN A 283 -3.91 3.77 8.24
CA GLN A 283 -4.97 2.75 8.32
C GLN A 283 -5.69 2.49 6.99
N ARG A 284 -5.92 3.51 6.15
CA ARG A 284 -6.50 3.30 4.80
C ARG A 284 -5.54 2.50 3.90
N GLU A 285 -4.22 2.72 4.01
CA GLU A 285 -3.20 2.01 3.24
C GLU A 285 -2.96 0.57 3.75
N TRP A 286 -2.93 0.36 5.08
CA TRP A 286 -2.82 -0.97 5.70
C TRP A 286 -4.02 -1.87 5.37
N ARG A 287 -5.24 -1.31 5.27
CA ARG A 287 -6.41 -2.02 4.70
C ARG A 287 -6.20 -2.42 3.24
N GLY A 288 -5.35 -1.71 2.50
CA GLY A 288 -4.84 -2.13 1.19
C GLY A 288 -4.05 -3.42 1.31
N SER A 289 -3.01 -3.45 2.14
CA SER A 289 -2.18 -4.64 2.42
C SER A 289 -3.02 -5.83 2.87
N THR A 290 -3.95 -5.67 3.83
CA THR A 290 -4.86 -6.74 4.29
C THR A 290 -5.67 -7.37 3.15
N ARG A 291 -6.14 -6.57 2.17
CA ARG A 291 -6.86 -7.07 0.99
C ARG A 291 -5.93 -7.74 -0.03
N LYS A 292 -4.68 -7.27 -0.18
CA LYS A 292 -3.68 -7.92 -1.05
C LYS A 292 -3.29 -9.30 -0.48
N LEU A 293 -3.00 -9.38 0.82
CA LEU A 293 -2.73 -10.62 1.56
C LEU A 293 -3.91 -11.61 1.50
N GLY A 294 -5.16 -11.12 1.46
CA GLY A 294 -6.34 -11.94 1.17
C GLY A 294 -6.21 -12.72 -0.15
N ARG A 295 -5.84 -12.04 -1.25
CA ARG A 295 -5.64 -12.67 -2.56
C ARG A 295 -4.41 -13.59 -2.63
N GLN A 296 -3.38 -13.33 -1.83
CA GLN A 296 -2.27 -14.27 -1.67
C GLN A 296 -2.73 -15.58 -1.01
N LEU A 297 -3.62 -15.52 -0.02
CA LEU A 297 -4.22 -16.73 0.58
C LEU A 297 -5.12 -17.50 -0.40
N GLU A 298 -5.85 -16.80 -1.27
CA GLU A 298 -6.61 -17.40 -2.37
C GLU A 298 -5.67 -18.12 -3.38
N ALA A 299 -4.58 -17.47 -3.79
CA ALA A 299 -3.57 -18.06 -4.66
C ALA A 299 -2.89 -19.30 -4.02
N LEU A 300 -2.52 -19.23 -2.74
CA LEU A 300 -2.01 -20.38 -2.00
C LEU A 300 -3.05 -21.51 -1.91
N ALA A 301 -4.33 -21.21 -1.68
CA ALA A 301 -5.39 -22.23 -1.67
C ALA A 301 -5.53 -22.93 -3.04
N HIS A 302 -5.38 -22.19 -4.15
CA HIS A 302 -5.34 -22.79 -5.48
C HIS A 302 -4.13 -23.72 -5.66
N ILE A 303 -2.95 -23.36 -5.15
CA ILE A 303 -1.75 -24.23 -5.15
C ILE A 303 -2.00 -25.50 -4.33
N LEU A 304 -2.53 -25.36 -3.10
CA LEU A 304 -2.84 -26.50 -2.21
C LEU A 304 -3.81 -27.51 -2.84
N ASN A 305 -4.76 -27.02 -3.64
CA ASN A 305 -5.72 -27.85 -4.37
C ASN A 305 -5.16 -28.40 -5.71
N GLY A 306 -3.93 -28.07 -6.09
CA GLY A 306 -3.33 -28.45 -7.38
C GLY A 306 -3.90 -27.71 -8.60
N THR A 307 -4.66 -26.63 -8.39
CA THR A 307 -5.44 -25.91 -9.41
C THR A 307 -4.83 -24.59 -9.90
N TYR A 308 -3.71 -24.15 -9.30
CA TYR A 308 -3.08 -22.89 -9.65
C TYR A 308 -2.53 -22.89 -11.09
N THR A 309 -2.90 -21.88 -11.87
CA THR A 309 -2.39 -21.63 -13.22
C THR A 309 -2.31 -20.13 -13.48
N ARG A 310 -1.15 -19.63 -13.94
CA ARG A 310 -0.93 -18.20 -14.23
C ARG A 310 -1.28 -17.83 -15.68
N GLN A 311 -1.28 -18.80 -16.59
CA GLN A 311 -1.73 -18.64 -17.97
C GLN A 311 -2.60 -19.82 -18.39
N LYS A 312 -3.80 -19.53 -18.92
CA LYS A 312 -4.63 -20.53 -19.59
C LYS A 312 -4.22 -20.61 -21.08
N GLY A 313 -3.41 -21.59 -21.40
CA GLY A 313 -3.16 -22.01 -22.79
C GLY A 313 -3.45 -23.51 -22.92
N ASP A 314 -4.40 -23.88 -23.76
CA ASP A 314 -4.74 -25.28 -24.02
C ASP A 314 -3.64 -25.94 -24.86
N LYS A 315 -2.57 -26.37 -24.20
CA LYS A 315 -1.49 -27.17 -24.79
C LYS A 315 -1.80 -28.66 -24.64
N ILE A 316 -1.70 -29.39 -25.73
CA ILE A 316 -1.79 -30.85 -25.75
C ILE A 316 -0.56 -31.42 -25.01
N ASP A 317 -0.79 -32.27 -24.02
CA ASP A 317 0.27 -32.78 -23.11
C ASP A 317 0.99 -34.02 -23.66
N ASP A 318 1.84 -33.77 -24.66
CA ASP A 318 2.67 -34.75 -25.38
C ASP A 318 3.90 -35.23 -24.57
N ARG A 319 3.93 -35.00 -23.25
CA ARG A 319 5.01 -35.44 -22.36
C ARG A 319 5.00 -36.97 -22.15
N SER A 320 6.16 -37.56 -21.93
CA SER A 320 6.27 -38.96 -21.50
C SER A 320 5.74 -39.18 -20.08
N ASP A 321 5.36 -40.42 -19.75
CA ASP A 321 4.91 -40.78 -18.40
C ASP A 321 5.99 -40.50 -17.33
N SER A 322 7.27 -40.62 -17.69
CA SER A 322 8.39 -40.31 -16.80
C SER A 322 8.56 -38.81 -16.49
N GLU A 323 8.09 -37.94 -17.39
CA GLU A 323 8.08 -36.49 -17.18
C GLU A 323 6.83 -36.07 -16.41
N LYS A 324 5.70 -36.74 -16.64
CA LYS A 324 4.46 -36.60 -15.86
C LYS A 324 4.68 -37.01 -14.40
N GLU A 325 5.38 -38.10 -14.13
CA GLU A 325 5.74 -38.53 -12.76
C GLU A 325 6.65 -37.50 -12.07
N LYS A 326 7.67 -36.96 -12.76
CA LYS A 326 8.55 -35.91 -12.23
C LYS A 326 7.79 -34.61 -11.95
N ASP A 327 6.88 -34.21 -12.84
CA ASP A 327 6.04 -33.02 -12.69
C ASP A 327 5.09 -33.15 -11.48
N LEU A 328 4.48 -34.33 -11.29
CA LEU A 328 3.68 -34.65 -10.10
C LEU A 328 4.51 -34.63 -8.80
N ALA A 329 5.69 -35.26 -8.79
CA ALA A 329 6.59 -35.25 -7.64
C ALA A 329 7.13 -33.84 -7.31
N HIS A 330 7.33 -33.00 -8.34
CA HIS A 330 7.67 -31.59 -8.18
C HIS A 330 6.52 -30.78 -7.58
N LYS A 331 5.31 -30.90 -8.12
CA LYS A 331 4.11 -30.23 -7.60
C LYS A 331 3.77 -30.67 -6.17
N ALA A 332 3.95 -31.94 -5.83
CA ALA A 332 3.78 -32.44 -4.47
C ALA A 332 4.71 -31.73 -3.47
N ARG A 333 5.99 -31.52 -3.84
CA ARG A 333 6.95 -30.75 -3.02
C ARG A 333 6.59 -29.26 -2.93
N ALA A 334 6.21 -28.64 -4.05
CA ALA A 334 5.76 -27.25 -4.07
C ALA A 334 4.51 -27.02 -3.19
N ILE A 335 3.59 -27.98 -3.15
CA ILE A 335 2.42 -27.98 -2.25
C ILE A 335 2.84 -28.02 -0.78
N GLN A 336 3.88 -28.77 -0.40
CA GLN A 336 4.37 -28.76 0.98
C GLN A 336 4.95 -27.39 1.38
N LEU A 337 5.73 -26.75 0.50
CA LEU A 337 6.21 -25.37 0.74
C LEU A 337 5.04 -24.39 0.89
N ALA A 338 4.02 -24.48 0.02
CA ALA A 338 2.83 -23.65 0.10
C ALA A 338 2.07 -23.84 1.43
N LYS A 339 1.99 -25.07 1.98
CA LYS A 339 1.42 -25.32 3.32
C LYS A 339 2.19 -24.57 4.40
N SER A 340 3.52 -24.68 4.42
CA SER A 340 4.38 -24.02 5.40
C SER A 340 4.33 -22.48 5.31
N ALA A 341 4.01 -21.93 4.14
CA ALA A 341 3.87 -20.48 3.93
C ALA A 341 2.51 -19.88 4.34
N VAL A 342 1.43 -20.69 4.39
CA VAL A 342 0.09 -20.20 4.76
C VAL A 342 0.05 -19.49 6.14
N PRO A 343 0.71 -19.99 7.20
CA PRO A 343 0.80 -19.28 8.47
C PRO A 343 1.42 -17.88 8.33
N ILE A 344 2.51 -17.72 7.58
CA ILE A 344 3.18 -16.43 7.37
C ILE A 344 2.20 -15.42 6.78
N VAL A 345 1.55 -15.75 5.67
CA VAL A 345 0.59 -14.84 5.01
C VAL A 345 -0.63 -14.55 5.90
N LYS A 346 -1.11 -15.53 6.68
CA LYS A 346 -2.19 -15.32 7.67
C LYS A 346 -1.77 -14.36 8.79
N LEU A 347 -0.58 -14.54 9.37
CA LEU A 347 -0.06 -13.71 10.46
C LEU A 347 0.22 -12.28 9.97
N SER A 348 0.80 -12.12 8.78
CA SER A 348 0.94 -10.82 8.10
C SER A 348 -0.42 -10.17 7.85
N ARG A 349 -1.46 -10.92 7.42
CA ARG A 349 -2.82 -10.38 7.28
C ARG A 349 -3.39 -9.92 8.62
N ILE A 350 -3.17 -10.68 9.70
CA ILE A 350 -3.59 -10.33 11.07
C ILE A 350 -2.84 -9.09 11.58
N PHE A 351 -1.58 -8.89 11.22
CA PHE A 351 -0.79 -7.69 11.56
C PHE A 351 -1.44 -6.41 11.00
N TYR A 352 -1.61 -6.32 9.67
CA TYR A 352 -2.23 -5.14 9.07
C TYR A 352 -3.70 -4.98 9.47
N ASP A 353 -4.45 -6.07 9.65
CA ASP A 353 -5.84 -6.03 10.14
C ASP A 353 -5.94 -5.46 11.58
N LYS A 354 -5.04 -5.88 12.49
CA LYS A 354 -4.91 -5.31 13.84
C LYS A 354 -4.63 -3.80 13.79
N LEU A 355 -3.69 -3.36 12.96
CA LEU A 355 -3.35 -1.94 12.81
C LEU A 355 -4.49 -1.14 12.14
N SER A 356 -5.29 -1.79 11.30
CA SER A 356 -6.33 -1.17 10.46
C SER A 356 -7.69 -0.95 11.14
N LYS A 357 -7.97 -1.61 12.27
CA LYS A 357 -9.31 -1.68 12.86
C LYS A 357 -9.58 -0.55 13.86
N THR A 358 -10.67 0.16 13.64
CA THR A 358 -11.05 1.37 14.42
C THR A 358 -12.47 1.32 15.01
N SER A 359 -13.17 0.19 14.91
CA SER A 359 -14.66 0.14 15.02
C SER A 359 -15.25 -1.01 15.86
N ILE A 360 -14.44 -1.75 16.64
CA ILE A 360 -14.95 -2.82 17.54
C ILE A 360 -14.34 -2.68 18.95
N ASN A 361 -13.05 -2.39 19.02
CA ASN A 361 -12.41 -1.79 20.18
C ASN A 361 -11.60 -0.58 19.69
N GLN A 362 -11.49 0.47 20.51
CA GLN A 362 -10.46 1.48 20.27
C GLN A 362 -9.08 0.83 20.38
N LEU A 363 -8.14 1.27 19.54
CA LEU A 363 -6.75 0.85 19.67
C LEU A 363 -6.18 1.41 20.97
N PRO A 364 -5.36 0.65 21.71
CA PRO A 364 -4.70 1.16 22.92
C PRO A 364 -3.55 2.12 22.60
N PHE A 365 -3.43 2.53 21.34
CA PHE A 365 -2.40 3.43 20.81
C PHE A 365 -2.96 4.31 19.69
N GLU A 366 -2.40 5.51 19.61
CA GLU A 366 -2.51 6.46 18.49
C GLU A 366 -1.11 6.71 17.91
N LEU A 367 -1.03 7.37 16.76
CA LEU A 367 0.24 7.83 16.18
C LEU A 367 0.63 9.17 16.82
N ASP A 368 1.93 9.43 16.96
CA ASP A 368 2.42 10.76 17.30
C ASP A 368 1.83 11.85 16.37
N THR A 369 1.34 12.94 16.98
CA THR A 369 0.67 14.05 16.30
C THR A 369 1.64 15.09 15.72
N GLU A 370 2.89 15.14 16.18
CA GLU A 370 3.89 16.12 15.72
C GLU A 370 4.82 15.57 14.62
N MET A 371 4.68 14.28 14.28
CA MET A 371 5.44 13.55 13.27
C MET A 371 5.63 14.31 11.93
N SER A 372 6.88 14.43 11.50
CA SER A 372 7.31 15.02 10.23
C SER A 372 6.96 14.16 9.00
N SER A 373 7.07 14.73 7.81
CA SER A 373 6.89 14.00 6.55
C SER A 373 7.95 12.91 6.32
N GLU A 374 9.17 13.11 6.80
CA GLU A 374 10.26 12.12 6.70
C GLU A 374 10.00 10.91 7.61
N GLU A 375 9.66 11.13 8.89
CA GLU A 375 9.32 10.04 9.83
C GLU A 375 8.11 9.25 9.35
N LEU A 376 7.07 9.93 8.87
CA LEU A 376 5.84 9.32 8.34
C LEU A 376 6.11 8.52 7.06
N GLY A 377 6.97 9.04 6.17
CA GLY A 377 7.43 8.33 4.99
C GLY A 377 8.31 7.11 5.31
N SER A 378 9.17 7.23 6.32
CA SER A 378 10.05 6.15 6.81
C SER A 378 9.25 5.01 7.45
N LEU A 379 8.28 5.34 8.30
CA LEU A 379 7.34 4.39 8.90
C LEU A 379 6.51 3.67 7.83
N LEU A 380 5.93 4.41 6.88
CA LEU A 380 5.18 3.82 5.77
C LEU A 380 6.06 2.86 4.96
N LYS A 381 7.24 3.32 4.51
CA LYS A 381 8.18 2.52 3.71
C LYS A 381 8.63 1.24 4.42
N THR A 382 8.86 1.30 5.73
CA THR A 382 9.29 0.13 6.50
C THR A 382 8.17 -0.93 6.59
N LEU A 383 6.92 -0.51 6.72
CA LEU A 383 5.77 -1.42 6.66
C LEU A 383 5.48 -1.88 5.22
N GLU A 384 5.72 -1.05 4.20
CA GLU A 384 5.58 -1.47 2.80
C GLU A 384 6.62 -2.54 2.44
N SER A 385 7.89 -2.41 2.86
CA SER A 385 8.92 -3.44 2.62
C SER A 385 8.62 -4.79 3.29
N PHE A 386 7.99 -4.80 4.48
CA PHE A 386 7.50 -6.05 5.08
C PHE A 386 6.31 -6.65 4.30
N TYR A 387 5.39 -5.84 3.77
CA TYR A 387 4.37 -6.34 2.85
C TYR A 387 5.01 -6.96 1.59
N GLU A 388 6.00 -6.28 1.00
CA GLU A 388 6.66 -6.69 -0.23
C GLU A 388 7.43 -8.01 -0.04
N SER A 389 8.10 -8.24 1.08
CA SER A 389 8.79 -9.52 1.33
C SER A 389 7.82 -10.72 1.43
N VAL A 390 6.59 -10.51 1.91
CA VAL A 390 5.53 -11.53 1.94
C VAL A 390 4.92 -11.74 0.54
N ASP A 391 4.81 -10.68 -0.26
CA ASP A 391 4.36 -10.72 -1.65
C ASP A 391 5.37 -11.45 -2.56
N TYR A 392 6.66 -11.13 -2.46
CA TYR A 392 7.73 -11.82 -3.17
C TYR A 392 7.82 -13.30 -2.78
N MET A 393 7.74 -13.63 -1.49
CA MET A 393 7.66 -15.03 -1.01
C MET A 393 6.48 -15.77 -1.66
N SER A 394 5.29 -15.15 -1.67
CA SER A 394 4.11 -15.73 -2.32
C SER A 394 4.30 -15.91 -3.83
N GLY A 395 4.92 -14.94 -4.51
CA GLY A 395 5.27 -15.02 -5.93
C GLY A 395 6.27 -16.13 -6.25
N HIS A 396 7.29 -16.33 -5.41
CA HIS A 396 8.22 -17.45 -5.54
C HIS A 396 7.51 -18.80 -5.42
N LEU A 397 6.58 -18.97 -4.48
CA LEU A 397 5.82 -20.22 -4.31
C LEU A 397 4.95 -20.54 -5.53
N CYS A 398 4.32 -19.54 -6.15
CA CYS A 398 3.63 -19.70 -7.44
C CYS A 398 4.58 -20.19 -8.54
N VAL A 399 5.72 -19.50 -8.73
CA VAL A 399 6.70 -19.82 -9.80
C VAL A 399 7.46 -21.14 -9.55
N ILE A 400 7.52 -21.59 -8.29
CA ILE A 400 7.99 -22.93 -7.92
C ILE A 400 6.92 -23.98 -8.28
N PHE A 401 5.64 -23.76 -7.96
CA PHE A 401 4.57 -24.71 -8.29
C PHE A 401 4.39 -24.93 -9.79
N GLU A 402 4.53 -23.88 -10.60
CA GLU A 402 4.29 -23.97 -12.06
C GLU A 402 5.39 -24.73 -12.84
N SER A 403 6.65 -24.70 -12.39
CA SER A 403 7.75 -25.34 -13.15
C SER A 403 8.97 -25.70 -12.30
N ALA A 404 9.64 -26.79 -12.67
CA ALA A 404 10.91 -27.23 -12.09
C ALA A 404 12.15 -26.55 -12.73
N ASP A 405 11.96 -25.76 -13.78
CA ASP A 405 13.07 -25.12 -14.52
C ASP A 405 13.81 -24.12 -13.63
N GLY A 406 15.11 -24.31 -13.44
CA GLY A 406 15.93 -23.47 -12.57
C GLY A 406 15.50 -23.49 -11.10
N ILE A 407 14.93 -24.61 -10.63
CA ILE A 407 14.38 -24.76 -9.27
C ILE A 407 15.39 -24.36 -8.18
N ASP A 408 16.66 -24.64 -8.36
CA ASP A 408 17.72 -24.38 -7.38
C ASP A 408 17.81 -22.90 -7.03
N ARG A 409 17.85 -22.04 -8.05
CA ARG A 409 17.82 -20.57 -7.91
C ARG A 409 16.51 -20.08 -7.31
N LYS A 410 15.37 -20.74 -7.60
CA LYS A 410 14.07 -20.40 -6.99
C LYS A 410 14.06 -20.73 -5.48
N ILE A 411 14.64 -21.86 -5.09
CA ILE A 411 14.73 -22.32 -3.68
C ILE A 411 15.72 -21.47 -2.89
N GLN A 412 16.91 -21.16 -3.43
CA GLN A 412 17.85 -20.22 -2.80
C GLN A 412 17.22 -18.84 -2.59
N SER A 413 16.47 -18.33 -3.58
CA SER A 413 15.71 -17.08 -3.44
C SER A 413 14.63 -17.16 -2.36
N LEU A 414 13.94 -18.31 -2.25
CA LEU A 414 12.93 -18.54 -1.22
C LEU A 414 13.55 -18.62 0.19
N ARG A 415 14.70 -19.27 0.37
CA ARG A 415 15.46 -19.24 1.63
C ARG A 415 15.82 -17.82 2.03
N LYS A 416 16.38 -17.04 1.09
CA LYS A 416 16.76 -15.63 1.32
C LYS A 416 15.56 -14.77 1.76
N ILE A 417 14.41 -14.90 1.09
CA ILE A 417 13.23 -14.10 1.45
C ILE A 417 12.60 -14.55 2.77
N CYS A 418 12.77 -15.80 3.23
CA CYS A 418 12.35 -16.23 4.57
C CYS A 418 13.12 -15.48 5.68
N VAL A 419 14.44 -15.39 5.55
CA VAL A 419 15.30 -14.63 6.49
C VAL A 419 14.96 -13.13 6.44
N GLN A 420 14.77 -12.57 5.24
CA GLN A 420 14.40 -11.16 5.07
C GLN A 420 13.00 -10.84 5.64
N ASN A 421 12.03 -11.75 5.56
CA ASN A 421 10.71 -11.55 6.17
C ASN A 421 10.78 -11.34 7.69
N ILE A 422 11.70 -12.03 8.38
CA ILE A 422 11.95 -11.82 9.82
C ILE A 422 12.54 -10.42 10.04
N ASP A 423 13.63 -10.07 9.33
CA ASP A 423 14.31 -8.77 9.46
C ASP A 423 13.38 -7.58 9.17
N TYR A 424 12.59 -7.63 8.09
CA TYR A 424 11.61 -6.58 7.79
C TYR A 424 10.48 -6.51 8.83
N PHE A 425 10.05 -7.64 9.42
CA PHE A 425 9.02 -7.62 10.47
C PHE A 425 9.54 -7.02 11.77
N GLU A 426 10.75 -7.37 12.20
CA GLU A 426 11.39 -6.79 13.39
C GLU A 426 11.59 -5.27 13.20
N LYS A 427 11.98 -4.83 12.00
CA LYS A 427 12.06 -3.39 11.64
C LYS A 427 10.70 -2.70 11.66
N ALA A 428 9.64 -3.33 11.13
CA ALA A 428 8.29 -2.79 11.19
C ALA A 428 7.76 -2.69 12.63
N LEU A 429 8.04 -3.68 13.49
CA LEU A 429 7.72 -3.60 14.92
C LEU A 429 8.52 -2.51 15.64
N LEU A 430 9.82 -2.37 15.34
CA LEU A 430 10.66 -1.32 15.92
C LEU A 430 10.12 0.07 15.56
N ALA A 431 9.86 0.32 14.27
CA ALA A 431 9.30 1.59 13.79
C ALA A 431 7.95 1.92 14.45
N LEU A 432 7.04 0.93 14.55
CA LEU A 432 5.77 1.11 15.27
C LEU A 432 5.99 1.37 16.78
N SER A 433 6.99 0.74 17.41
CA SER A 433 7.26 0.93 18.84
C SER A 433 7.86 2.30 19.20
N LEU A 434 8.41 3.02 18.21
CA LEU A 434 8.90 4.39 18.35
C LEU A 434 7.76 5.41 18.23
N TYR A 435 6.84 5.20 17.29
CA TYR A 435 5.84 6.22 16.90
C TYR A 435 4.41 5.97 17.39
N LEU A 436 4.11 4.82 18.01
CA LEU A 436 2.80 4.55 18.60
C LEU A 436 2.77 4.92 20.09
N ILE A 437 2.00 5.95 20.43
CA ILE A 437 1.82 6.47 21.79
C ILE A 437 0.53 5.88 22.38
N PRO A 438 0.50 5.42 23.65
CA PRO A 438 -0.72 4.85 24.23
C PRO A 438 -1.88 5.85 24.33
N THR A 439 -3.10 5.39 24.11
CA THR A 439 -4.29 6.23 24.30
C THR A 439 -4.54 6.54 25.77
N SER A 440 -4.93 7.79 26.05
CA SER A 440 -5.12 8.32 27.41
C SER A 440 -6.22 7.62 28.23
N HIS A 441 -7.08 6.84 27.57
CA HIS A 441 -8.08 5.97 28.20
C HIS A 441 -7.48 4.73 28.87
N SER A 442 -6.22 4.35 28.58
CA SER A 442 -5.54 3.25 29.27
C SER A 442 -5.00 3.69 30.64
N SER A 443 -5.90 3.75 31.63
CA SER A 443 -5.61 4.12 33.02
C SER A 443 -4.70 3.10 33.72
N GLY A 444 -3.38 3.19 33.48
CA GLY A 444 -2.40 2.16 33.88
C GLY A 444 -1.04 2.66 34.40
N GLY A 445 -0.87 3.96 34.65
CA GLY A 445 0.34 4.52 35.26
C GLY A 445 1.57 4.60 34.34
N ARG A 446 2.68 5.18 34.86
CA ARG A 446 3.87 5.59 34.07
C ARG A 446 4.67 4.47 33.38
N SER A 447 4.32 3.20 33.58
CA SER A 447 5.00 2.05 32.95
C SER A 447 4.20 1.39 31.81
N ALA A 448 2.98 1.87 31.53
CA ALA A 448 2.04 1.28 30.57
C ALA A 448 2.50 1.13 29.10
N PRO A 449 3.31 2.04 28.48
CA PRO A 449 3.50 2.03 27.03
C PRO A 449 4.10 0.74 26.46
N GLN A 450 5.27 0.34 26.99
CA GLN A 450 5.96 -0.85 26.47
C GLN A 450 5.21 -2.15 26.78
N THR A 451 4.51 -2.23 27.92
CA THR A 451 3.71 -3.42 28.27
C THR A 451 2.52 -3.58 27.34
N HIS A 452 1.82 -2.51 26.95
CA HIS A 452 0.74 -2.60 25.97
C HIS A 452 1.24 -3.03 24.59
N PHE A 453 2.31 -2.39 24.07
CA PHE A 453 2.88 -2.75 22.76
C PHE A 453 3.39 -4.21 22.74
N LYS A 454 4.18 -4.62 23.74
CA LYS A 454 4.68 -5.99 23.86
C LYS A 454 3.52 -7.01 23.97
N THR A 455 2.49 -6.72 24.76
CA THR A 455 1.29 -7.59 24.85
C THR A 455 0.56 -7.72 23.51
N TRP A 456 0.54 -6.67 22.68
CA TRP A 456 -0.16 -6.68 21.38
C TRP A 456 0.55 -7.44 20.27
N PHE A 457 1.90 -7.39 20.24
CA PHE A 457 2.70 -7.86 19.11
C PHE A 457 3.66 -9.02 19.42
N LEU A 458 4.04 -9.29 20.67
CA LEU A 458 5.02 -10.34 20.99
C LEU A 458 4.57 -11.75 20.57
N GLY A 459 3.28 -12.10 20.79
CA GLY A 459 2.74 -13.38 20.34
C GLY A 459 2.76 -13.53 18.81
N LEU A 460 2.46 -12.44 18.11
CA LEU A 460 2.43 -12.38 16.64
C LEU A 460 3.85 -12.50 16.06
N ARG A 461 4.83 -11.81 16.66
CA ARG A 461 6.27 -11.89 16.37
C ARG A 461 6.80 -13.30 16.51
N ASN A 462 6.57 -13.93 17.66
CA ASN A 462 7.09 -15.26 17.91
C ASN A 462 6.48 -16.28 16.92
N GLN A 463 5.18 -16.19 16.64
CA GLN A 463 4.51 -17.04 15.65
C GLN A 463 5.00 -16.82 14.21
N LEU A 464 5.23 -15.56 13.80
CA LEU A 464 5.72 -15.25 12.45
C LEU A 464 7.16 -15.75 12.27
N ASN A 465 8.04 -15.49 13.25
CA ASN A 465 9.43 -15.91 13.19
C ASN A 465 9.54 -17.45 13.15
N SER A 466 8.75 -18.17 13.96
CA SER A 466 8.64 -19.64 13.84
C SER A 466 8.16 -20.08 12.46
N ALA A 467 7.09 -19.49 11.92
CA ALA A 467 6.57 -19.87 10.61
C ALA A 467 7.57 -19.64 9.46
N CYS A 468 8.39 -18.58 9.52
CA CYS A 468 9.48 -18.34 8.57
C CYS A 468 10.58 -19.41 8.67
N ILE A 469 10.92 -19.85 9.90
CA ILE A 469 11.87 -20.95 10.15
C ILE A 469 11.30 -22.28 9.65
N ASP A 470 10.01 -22.56 9.90
CA ASP A 470 9.33 -23.77 9.43
C ASP A 470 9.26 -23.85 7.90
N LEU A 471 9.07 -22.72 7.22
CA LEU A 471 9.15 -22.64 5.75
C LEU A 471 10.58 -22.86 5.25
N GLN A 472 11.60 -22.30 5.91
CA GLN A 472 13.00 -22.54 5.56
C GLN A 472 13.36 -24.02 5.69
N ASN A 473 13.10 -24.64 6.86
CA ASN A 473 13.28 -26.07 7.10
C ASN A 473 12.53 -26.94 6.07
N ALA A 474 11.35 -26.49 5.61
CA ALA A 474 10.60 -27.17 4.57
C ALA A 474 11.26 -27.08 3.19
N THR A 475 11.99 -26.01 2.86
CA THR A 475 12.80 -25.96 1.62
C THR A 475 13.90 -27.02 1.64
N ASP A 476 14.59 -27.15 2.77
CA ASP A 476 15.68 -28.11 2.97
C ASP A 476 15.15 -29.55 2.94
N THR A 477 14.01 -29.80 3.60
CA THR A 477 13.34 -31.10 3.61
C THR A 477 12.80 -31.51 2.24
N CYS A 478 12.32 -30.57 1.42
CA CYS A 478 11.70 -30.88 0.12
C CYS A 478 12.72 -30.93 -1.04
N PHE A 479 13.72 -30.05 -1.05
CA PHE A 479 14.64 -29.87 -2.17
C PHE A 479 16.11 -30.13 -1.83
N GLY A 480 16.43 -30.43 -0.56
CA GLY A 480 17.76 -30.76 -0.09
C GLY A 480 18.64 -29.53 0.18
N ASP A 481 19.79 -29.76 0.79
CA ASP A 481 20.84 -28.75 0.97
C ASP A 481 21.54 -28.47 -0.37
N ILE A 482 20.85 -27.67 -1.20
CA ILE A 482 21.41 -26.98 -2.36
C ILE A 482 22.35 -25.88 -1.84
N LEU A 483 23.52 -26.33 -1.36
CA LEU A 483 24.70 -25.50 -1.13
C LEU A 483 25.32 -25.15 -2.48
N ASP A 484 26.03 -24.02 -2.52
CA ASP A 484 26.54 -23.44 -3.76
C ASP A 484 27.72 -24.24 -4.35
N ASP A 485 27.56 -24.69 -5.60
CA ASP A 485 28.68 -24.79 -6.55
C ASP A 485 28.93 -23.36 -7.09
N GLU A 486 30.20 -22.95 -7.16
CA GLU A 486 30.67 -21.55 -7.34
C GLU A 486 30.32 -20.88 -8.70
#